data_AF-A0A949W157-F1
#
_entry.id   AF-A0A949W157-F1
#
_cell.length_a   1.000
_cell.length_b   1.000
_cell.length_c   1.000
_cell.angle_alpha   90.00
_cell.angle_beta   90.00
_cell.angle_gamma   90.00
#
_symmetry.space_group_name_H-M   'P 1'
#
loop_
_entity.id
_entity.type
_entity.pdbx_description
1 polymer ?
#
loop_
_entity_poly.entity_id
_entity_poly.type
_entity_poly.pdbx_seq_one_letter_code
_entity_poly.pdbx_strand_id
1 'polypeptide(L)'
;MESLPTFSAPTSDERLMAALSHFLGPIVALIIWATQKDRSRFLRFQTLQALAFSGVMMLLSFLLSFCMVSGIFVSMFAMVFSAVNQPVSADNVPYFLLIPSMFPFGLFALVMPFSLAVLVARLIASLSVLNGRNFHYPILGRKVEEFVGLP
;
A
#
# COMPACT_ATOMS: atom_id res chain seq x y z
N MET A 1 28.88 26.06 -29.13
CA MET A 1 28.23 26.03 -27.81
C MET A 1 27.07 25.06 -27.92
N GLU A 2 27.33 23.80 -27.60
CA GLU A 2 26.30 22.76 -27.53
C GLU A 2 25.39 23.13 -26.35
N SER A 3 24.15 23.53 -26.63
CA SER A 3 23.18 23.83 -25.59
C SER A 3 22.94 22.54 -24.81
N LEU A 4 23.37 22.51 -23.55
CA LEU A 4 23.04 21.46 -22.59
C LEU A 4 21.54 21.14 -22.70
N PRO A 5 21.12 19.86 -22.76
CA PRO A 5 19.70 19.52 -22.81
C PRO A 5 19.04 20.12 -21.58
N THR A 6 18.26 21.18 -21.80
CA THR A 6 17.47 21.79 -20.74
C THR A 6 16.47 20.74 -20.32
N PHE A 7 16.52 20.32 -19.04
CA PHE A 7 15.50 19.45 -18.47
C PHE A 7 14.15 20.16 -18.67
N SER A 8 13.40 19.75 -19.68
CA SER A 8 12.09 20.35 -19.96
C SER A 8 11.21 20.13 -18.75
N ALA A 9 10.69 21.22 -18.19
CA ALA A 9 9.75 21.12 -17.08
C ALA A 9 8.62 20.15 -17.46
N PRO A 10 8.22 19.24 -16.57
CA PRO A 10 7.21 18.24 -16.90
C PRO A 10 5.92 18.92 -17.35
N THR A 11 5.39 18.45 -18.46
CA THR A 11 4.16 18.90 -19.12
C THR A 11 2.94 18.62 -18.23
N SER A 12 1.82 19.29 -18.52
CA SER A 12 0.55 19.07 -17.80
C SER A 12 0.10 17.61 -17.91
N ASP A 13 0.27 16.99 -19.08
CA ASP A 13 -0.14 15.61 -19.34
C ASP A 13 0.71 14.61 -18.54
N GLU A 14 2.03 14.83 -18.45
CA GLU A 14 2.91 13.99 -17.63
C GLU A 14 2.56 14.08 -16.15
N ARG A 15 2.20 15.26 -15.64
CA ARG A 15 1.77 15.44 -14.25
C ARG A 15 0.45 14.72 -13.99
N LEU A 16 -0.50 14.80 -14.93
CA LEU A 16 -1.76 14.08 -14.83
C LEU A 16 -1.53 12.56 -14.80
N MET A 17 -0.73 12.03 -15.73
CA MET A 17 -0.41 10.60 -15.77
C MET A 17 0.29 10.11 -14.51
N ALA A 18 1.25 10.88 -13.98
CA ALA A 18 1.93 10.56 -12.74
C ALA A 18 0.96 10.57 -11.54
N ALA A 19 0.05 11.54 -11.48
CA ALA A 19 -0.96 11.62 -10.43
C ALA A 19 -1.97 10.46 -10.48
N LEU A 20 -2.42 10.10 -11.69
CA LEU A 20 -3.29 8.94 -11.91
C LEU A 20 -2.61 7.64 -11.48
N SER A 21 -1.30 7.53 -11.64
CA SER A 21 -0.52 6.37 -11.19
C SER A 21 -0.58 6.19 -9.67
N HIS A 22 -0.44 7.29 -8.91
CA HIS A 22 -0.55 7.25 -7.44
C HIS A 22 -2.00 6.98 -6.98
N PHE A 23 -2.99 7.52 -7.68
CA PHE A 23 -4.39 7.44 -7.26
C PHE A 23 -5.08 6.13 -7.67
N LEU A 24 -4.99 5.72 -8.94
CA LEU A 24 -5.71 4.56 -9.48
C LEU A 24 -5.04 3.22 -9.15
N GLY A 25 -3.79 3.24 -8.71
CA GLY A 25 -3.11 2.08 -8.13
C GLY A 25 -2.19 1.33 -9.08
N PRO A 26 -1.76 0.13 -8.68
CA PRO A 26 -0.57 -0.51 -9.24
C PRO A 26 -0.74 -0.89 -10.71
N ILE A 27 -1.94 -1.28 -11.16
CA ILE A 27 -2.19 -1.65 -12.55
C ILE A 27 -2.01 -0.43 -13.46
N VAL A 28 -2.60 0.71 -13.11
CA VAL A 28 -2.47 1.94 -13.88
C VAL A 28 -1.03 2.44 -13.85
N ALA A 29 -0.39 2.44 -12.68
CA ALA A 29 1.03 2.79 -12.56
C ALA A 29 1.93 1.90 -13.44
N LEU A 30 1.64 0.60 -13.50
CA LEU A 30 2.40 -0.36 -14.32
C LEU A 30 2.19 -0.10 -15.82
N ILE A 31 0.95 0.13 -16.26
CA ILE A 31 0.65 0.42 -17.66
C ILE A 31 1.35 1.71 -18.11
N ILE A 32 1.25 2.77 -17.31
CA ILE A 32 1.89 4.06 -17.62
C ILE A 32 3.41 3.92 -17.61
N TRP A 33 3.98 3.23 -16.62
CA TRP A 33 5.41 2.96 -16.59
C TRP A 33 5.86 2.17 -17.83
N ALA A 34 5.18 1.07 -18.17
CA ALA A 34 5.57 0.22 -19.30
C ALA A 34 5.47 0.95 -20.66
N THR A 35 4.49 1.84 -20.82
CA THR A 35 4.22 2.54 -22.09
C THR A 35 4.98 3.85 -22.26
N GLN A 36 5.30 4.53 -21.16
CA GLN A 36 5.83 5.91 -21.19
C GLN A 36 7.20 6.08 -20.50
N LYS A 37 7.79 5.01 -19.93
CA LYS A 37 9.11 5.08 -19.23
C LYS A 37 10.24 5.68 -20.06
N ASP A 38 10.22 5.49 -21.38
CA ASP A 38 11.31 5.91 -22.27
C ASP A 38 11.10 7.34 -22.80
N ARG A 39 9.87 7.89 -22.66
CA ARG A 39 9.53 9.24 -23.11
C ARG A 39 9.90 10.32 -22.09
N SER A 40 9.86 9.99 -20.80
CA SER A 40 10.01 10.98 -19.74
C SER A 40 10.68 10.40 -18.50
N ARG A 41 11.79 11.02 -18.08
CA ARG A 41 12.48 10.65 -16.83
C ARG A 41 11.61 10.93 -15.61
N PHE A 42 10.86 12.05 -15.61
CA PHE A 42 9.93 12.40 -14.54
C PHE A 42 8.85 11.33 -14.39
N LEU A 43 8.23 10.95 -15.51
CA LEU A 43 7.17 9.96 -15.50
C LEU A 43 7.68 8.58 -15.10
N ARG A 44 8.84 8.16 -15.61
CA ARG A 44 9.51 6.91 -15.21
C ARG A 44 9.74 6.85 -13.70
N PHE A 45 10.19 7.93 -13.09
CA PHE A 45 10.43 7.99 -11.64
C PHE A 45 9.12 7.92 -10.83
N GLN A 46 8.16 8.80 -11.15
CA GLN A 46 6.91 8.91 -10.39
C GLN A 46 6.04 7.65 -10.50
N THR A 47 5.93 7.07 -11.70
CA THR A 47 5.15 5.85 -11.93
C THR A 47 5.77 4.63 -11.25
N LEU A 48 7.10 4.50 -11.29
CA LEU A 48 7.79 3.43 -10.58
C LEU A 48 7.68 3.59 -9.07
N GLN A 49 7.76 4.81 -8.56
CA GLN A 49 7.55 5.10 -7.15
C GLN A 49 6.12 4.77 -6.70
N ALA A 50 5.11 5.12 -7.49
CA ALA A 50 3.72 4.74 -7.26
C ALA A 50 3.54 3.21 -7.25
N LEU A 51 4.20 2.51 -8.18
CA LEU A 51 4.18 1.06 -8.29
C LEU A 51 4.83 0.39 -7.09
N ALA A 52 6.03 0.86 -6.69
CA ALA A 52 6.75 0.34 -5.54
C ALA A 52 5.98 0.56 -4.23
N PHE A 53 5.42 1.76 -4.03
CA PHE A 53 4.57 2.05 -2.88
C PHE A 53 3.35 1.14 -2.84
N SER A 54 2.62 1.03 -3.97
CA SER A 54 1.44 0.17 -4.07
C SER A 54 1.79 -1.30 -3.84
N GLY A 55 2.93 -1.78 -4.35
CA GLY A 55 3.41 -3.15 -4.16
C GLY A 55 3.74 -3.47 -2.71
N VAL A 56 4.47 -2.58 -2.02
CA VAL A 56 4.78 -2.74 -0.59
C VAL A 56 3.52 -2.71 0.25
N MET A 57 2.61 -1.77 -0.01
CA MET A 57 1.34 -1.67 0.72
C MET A 57 0.46 -2.89 0.45
N MET A 58 0.40 -3.39 -0.78
CA MET A 58 -0.33 -4.60 -1.13
C MET A 58 0.21 -5.82 -0.38
N LEU A 59 1.53 -6.00 -0.32
CA LEU A 59 2.15 -7.09 0.43
C LEU A 59 1.86 -7.00 1.93
N LEU A 60 1.97 -5.79 2.49
CA LEU A 60 1.71 -5.56 3.91
C LEU A 60 0.23 -5.82 4.24
N SER A 61 -0.70 -5.29 3.44
CA SER A 61 -2.13 -5.57 3.57
C SER A 61 -2.43 -7.06 3.44
N PHE A 62 -1.80 -7.75 2.50
CA PHE A 62 -1.96 -9.20 2.33
C PHE A 62 -1.52 -9.96 3.59
N LEU A 63 -0.35 -9.64 4.15
CA LEU A 63 0.14 -10.28 5.38
C LEU A 63 -0.78 -10.00 6.58
N LEU A 64 -1.28 -8.77 6.74
CA LEU A 64 -2.22 -8.42 7.81
C LEU A 64 -3.55 -9.16 7.65
N SER A 65 -4.11 -9.20 6.43
CA SER A 65 -5.34 -9.95 6.15
C SER A 65 -5.15 -11.45 6.35
N PHE A 66 -4.02 -12.01 5.92
CA PHE A 66 -3.69 -13.42 6.14
C PHE A 66 -3.63 -13.73 7.64
N CYS A 67 -2.96 -12.89 8.44
CA CYS A 67 -2.90 -13.02 9.89
C CYS A 67 -4.31 -12.95 10.52
N MET A 68 -5.13 -11.99 10.10
CA MET A 68 -6.52 -11.84 10.57
C MET A 68 -7.37 -13.08 10.27
N VAL A 69 -7.35 -13.56 9.01
CA VAL A 69 -8.10 -14.74 8.58
C VAL A 69 -7.62 -15.98 9.34
N SER A 70 -6.31 -16.17 9.47
CA SER A 70 -5.76 -17.30 10.23
C SER A 70 -6.19 -17.28 11.70
N GLY A 71 -6.22 -16.11 12.35
CA GLY A 71 -6.72 -15.95 13.72
C GLY A 71 -8.21 -16.28 13.86
N ILE A 72 -9.04 -15.91 12.87
CA ILE A 72 -10.46 -16.29 12.84
C ILE A 72 -10.62 -17.80 12.72
N PHE A 73 -9.86 -18.45 11.83
CA PHE A 73 -9.93 -19.91 11.69
C PHE A 73 -9.48 -20.63 12.96
N VAL A 74 -8.38 -20.21 13.58
CA VAL A 74 -7.89 -20.80 14.83
C VAL A 74 -8.92 -20.65 15.95
N SER A 75 -9.54 -19.48 16.09
CA SER A 75 -10.56 -19.24 17.12
C SER A 75 -11.83 -20.07 16.89
N MET A 76 -12.26 -20.20 15.63
CA MET A 76 -13.40 -21.03 15.26
C MET A 76 -13.13 -22.52 15.54
N PHE A 77 -11.97 -23.04 15.16
CA PHE A 77 -11.58 -24.43 15.45
C PHE A 77 -11.48 -24.69 16.96
N ALA A 78 -10.90 -23.77 17.73
CA ALA A 78 -10.83 -23.89 19.18
C ALA A 78 -12.22 -23.96 19.83
N MET A 79 -13.16 -23.12 19.35
CA MET A 79 -14.54 -23.11 19.83
C MET A 79 -15.26 -24.42 19.51
N VAL A 80 -15.19 -24.91 18.28
CA VAL A 80 -15.82 -26.18 17.86
C VAL A 80 -15.23 -27.35 18.66
N PHE A 81 -13.90 -27.42 18.78
CA PHE A 81 -13.24 -28.47 19.54
C PHE A 81 -13.69 -28.47 21.01
N SER A 82 -13.80 -27.29 21.63
CA SER A 82 -14.22 -27.20 23.03
C SER A 82 -15.69 -27.57 23.21
N ALA A 83 -16.57 -27.18 22.29
CA ALA A 83 -18.01 -27.49 22.33
C ALA A 83 -18.32 -28.98 22.17
N VAL A 84 -17.47 -29.73 21.45
CA VAL A 84 -17.61 -31.20 21.31
C VAL A 84 -17.17 -31.92 22.59
N ASN A 85 -16.18 -31.38 23.32
CA ASN A 85 -15.58 -32.06 24.47
C ASN A 85 -16.23 -31.71 25.82
N GLN A 86 -16.89 -30.56 25.94
CA GLN A 86 -17.57 -30.12 27.16
C GLN A 86 -18.79 -29.24 26.81
N PRO A 87 -19.90 -29.34 27.56
CA PRO A 87 -20.99 -28.37 27.43
C PRO A 87 -20.49 -26.99 27.89
N VAL A 88 -20.33 -26.08 26.94
CA VAL A 88 -19.91 -24.70 27.23
C VAL A 88 -21.11 -23.95 27.81
N SER A 89 -21.05 -23.63 29.09
CA SER A 89 -22.01 -22.79 29.81
C SER A 89 -21.48 -21.37 29.97
N ALA A 90 -22.38 -20.37 30.07
CA ALA A 90 -22.01 -18.96 30.23
C ALA A 90 -21.15 -18.70 31.49
N ASP A 91 -21.30 -19.51 32.54
CA ASP A 91 -20.55 -19.38 33.79
C ASP A 91 -19.11 -19.93 33.72
N ASN A 92 -18.80 -20.74 32.70
CA ASN A 92 -17.53 -21.48 32.58
C ASN A 92 -16.89 -21.33 31.19
N VAL A 93 -17.02 -20.18 30.54
CA VAL A 93 -16.31 -19.90 29.28
C VAL A 93 -14.81 -19.79 29.56
N PRO A 94 -13.99 -20.75 29.10
CA PRO A 94 -12.56 -20.70 29.34
C PRO A 94 -11.95 -19.48 28.66
N TYR A 95 -11.03 -18.78 29.33
CA TYR A 95 -10.36 -17.60 28.75
C TYR A 95 -9.67 -17.90 27.41
N PHE A 96 -9.26 -19.15 27.17
CA PHE A 96 -8.67 -19.56 25.89
C PHE A 96 -9.68 -19.51 24.71
N LEU A 97 -10.99 -19.46 24.95
CA LEU A 97 -12.03 -19.22 23.93
C LEU A 97 -12.34 -17.73 23.72
N LEU A 98 -12.17 -16.91 24.76
CA LEU A 98 -12.46 -15.47 24.72
C LEU A 98 -11.34 -14.66 24.04
N ILE A 99 -10.07 -15.01 24.30
CA ILE A 99 -8.92 -14.25 23.75
C ILE A 99 -8.86 -14.34 22.20
N PRO A 100 -8.99 -15.53 21.57
CA PRO A 100 -8.95 -15.64 20.12
C PRO A 100 -10.17 -15.01 19.42
N SER A 101 -11.32 -14.90 20.09
CA SER A 101 -12.51 -14.27 19.51
C SER A 101 -12.44 -12.74 19.53
N MET A 102 -11.65 -12.14 20.43
CA MET A 102 -11.34 -10.70 20.45
C MET A 102 -10.25 -10.30 19.46
N PHE A 103 -9.38 -11.23 19.05
CA PHE A 103 -8.25 -10.99 18.16
C PHE A 103 -8.60 -10.31 16.82
N PRO A 104 -9.66 -10.71 16.09
CA PRO A 104 -10.04 -10.06 14.83
C PRO A 104 -10.48 -8.60 15.02
N PHE A 105 -11.13 -8.28 16.15
CA PHE A 105 -11.56 -6.92 16.46
C PHE A 105 -10.37 -6.01 16.76
N GLY A 106 -9.39 -6.52 17.52
CA GLY A 106 -8.14 -5.80 17.78
C GLY A 106 -7.36 -5.52 16.49
N LEU A 107 -7.21 -6.52 15.63
CA LEU A 107 -6.58 -6.33 14.32
C LEU A 107 -7.36 -5.38 13.41
N PHE A 108 -8.69 -5.47 13.39
CA PHE A 108 -9.54 -4.57 12.60
C PHE A 108 -9.37 -3.11 13.04
N ALA A 109 -9.33 -2.87 14.35
CA ALA A 109 -9.08 -1.55 14.92
C ALA A 109 -7.72 -0.95 14.52
N LEU A 110 -6.73 -1.79 14.19
CA LEU A 110 -5.43 -1.35 13.67
C LEU A 110 -5.40 -1.19 12.13
N VAL A 111 -6.05 -2.11 11.41
CA VAL A 111 -6.10 -2.09 9.93
C VAL A 111 -6.86 -0.87 9.41
N MET A 112 -7.95 -0.49 10.07
CA MET A 112 -8.80 0.63 9.63
C MET A 112 -8.01 1.96 9.57
N PRO A 113 -7.39 2.46 10.66
CA PRO A 113 -6.59 3.70 10.60
C PRO A 113 -5.37 3.57 9.70
N PHE A 114 -4.75 2.38 9.64
CA PHE A 114 -3.64 2.12 8.73
C PHE A 114 -4.05 2.29 7.26
N SER A 115 -5.17 1.69 6.85
CA SER A 115 -5.69 1.80 5.48
C SER A 115 -6.04 3.25 5.11
N LEU A 116 -6.60 4.00 6.06
CA LEU A 116 -6.91 5.41 5.87
C LEU A 116 -5.63 6.24 5.71
N ALA A 117 -4.60 5.98 6.50
CA ALA A 117 -3.30 6.63 6.37
C ALA A 117 -2.66 6.37 5.00
N VAL A 118 -2.76 5.14 4.48
CA VAL A 118 -2.28 4.78 3.14
C VAL A 118 -3.06 5.54 2.05
N LEU A 119 -4.39 5.63 2.16
CA LEU A 119 -5.22 6.40 1.23
C LEU A 119 -4.83 7.88 1.22
N VAL A 120 -4.67 8.48 2.41
CA VAL A 120 -4.26 9.88 2.57
C VAL A 120 -2.87 10.10 1.97
N ALA A 121 -1.92 9.20 2.19
CA ALA A 121 -0.58 9.30 1.60
C ALA A 121 -0.61 9.27 0.06
N ARG A 122 -1.49 8.44 -0.54
CA ARG A 122 -1.67 8.39 -2.00
C ARG A 122 -2.33 9.64 -2.56
N LEU A 123 -3.30 10.21 -1.84
CA LEU A 123 -3.93 11.47 -2.19
C LEU A 123 -2.93 12.63 -2.14
N ILE A 124 -2.12 12.71 -1.09
CA ILE A 124 -1.07 13.74 -0.97
C ILE A 124 -0.06 13.60 -2.10
N ALA A 125 0.39 12.38 -2.41
CA ALA A 125 1.32 12.14 -3.52
C ALA A 125 0.72 12.58 -4.87
N SER A 126 -0.53 12.19 -5.14
CA SER A 126 -1.24 12.57 -6.36
C SER A 126 -1.41 14.09 -6.49
N LEU A 127 -1.88 14.78 -5.43
CA LEU A 127 -2.06 16.23 -5.42
C LEU A 127 -0.74 16.99 -5.52
N SER A 128 0.32 16.50 -4.88
CA SER A 128 1.65 17.10 -4.95
C SER A 128 2.19 17.06 -6.38
N VAL A 129 2.04 15.91 -7.05
CA VAL A 129 2.50 15.69 -8.43
C VAL A 129 1.66 16.51 -9.43
N LEU A 130 0.34 16.61 -9.23
CA LEU A 130 -0.52 17.50 -10.04
C LEU A 130 -0.08 18.96 -9.97
N ASN A 131 0.25 19.43 -8.77
CA ASN A 131 0.73 20.79 -8.55
C ASN A 131 2.16 21.05 -9.07
N GLY A 132 2.78 20.07 -9.75
CA GLY A 132 4.11 20.20 -10.33
C GLY A 132 5.25 20.09 -9.30
N ARG A 133 4.96 19.66 -8.07
CA ARG A 133 6.01 19.36 -7.09
C ARG A 133 6.53 17.95 -7.32
N ASN A 134 7.86 17.79 -7.30
CA ASN A 134 8.48 16.48 -7.32
C ASN A 134 8.26 15.79 -5.96
N PHE A 135 7.21 14.98 -5.87
CA PHE A 135 6.91 14.23 -4.67
C PHE A 135 7.92 13.09 -4.50
N HIS A 136 8.43 12.93 -3.28
CA HIS A 136 9.34 11.85 -2.90
C HIS A 136 8.84 11.22 -1.60
N TYR A 137 8.58 9.91 -1.61
CA TYR A 137 8.38 9.17 -0.37
C TYR A 137 9.70 9.10 0.40
N PRO A 138 9.79 9.50 1.68
CA PRO A 138 11.06 9.60 2.40
C PRO A 138 11.88 8.29 2.47
N ILE A 139 11.19 7.14 2.55
CA ILE A 139 11.82 5.82 2.71
C ILE A 139 11.89 5.08 1.36
N LEU A 140 10.86 5.21 0.52
CA LEU A 140 10.74 4.51 -0.76
C LEU A 140 11.43 5.25 -1.91
N GLY A 141 11.47 6.59 -1.87
CA GLY A 141 12.14 7.43 -2.87
C GLY A 141 13.61 7.05 -3.03
N ARG A 142 14.36 6.95 -1.94
CA ARG A 142 15.79 6.62 -1.98
C ARG A 142 16.10 5.26 -2.62
N LYS A 143 15.29 4.23 -2.32
CA LYS A 143 15.45 2.89 -2.92
C LYS A 143 15.08 2.87 -4.40
N VAL A 144 14.08 3.68 -4.80
CA VAL A 144 13.68 3.82 -6.20
C VAL A 144 14.72 4.62 -6.98
N GLU A 145 15.30 5.68 -6.41
CA GLU A 145 16.42 6.44 -7.00
C GLU A 145 17.61 5.53 -7.30
N GLU A 146 18.01 4.71 -6.32
CA GLU A 146 19.08 3.72 -6.45
C GLU A 146 18.79 2.70 -7.56
N PHE A 147 17.55 2.22 -7.67
CA PHE A 147 17.15 1.28 -8.73
C PHE A 147 17.07 1.93 -10.12
N VAL A 148 16.69 3.20 -10.20
CA VAL A 148 16.53 3.91 -11.47
C VAL A 148 17.86 4.48 -11.99
N GLY A 149 18.88 4.60 -11.13
CA GLY A 149 20.19 5.14 -11.48
C GLY A 149 20.16 6.64 -11.75
N LEU A 150 19.27 7.37 -11.08
CA LEU A 150 19.25 8.84 -11.11
C LEU A 150 20.14 9.35 -9.96
N PRO A 151 21.10 10.26 -10.24
CA PRO A 151 21.96 10.86 -9.22
C PRO A 151 21.19 11.75 -8.25
#